data_AF-A0A7I8VJS9-F1
#
_entry.id   AF-A0A7I8VJS9-F1
#
_cell.length_a   1.000
_cell.length_b   1.000
_cell.length_c   1.000
_cell.angle_alpha   90.00
_cell.angle_beta   90.00
_cell.angle_gamma   90.00
#
_symmetry.space_group_name_H-M   'P 1'
#
loop_
_entity.id
_entity.type
_entity.pdbx_description
1 polymer ?
#
loop_
_entity_poly.entity_id
_entity_poly.type
_entity_poly.pdbx_seq_one_letter_code
_entity_poly.pdbx_strand_id
1 'polypeptide(L)'
;MASNVCCDGTFFQGDPLDGNVCVLKDLAKEYVKEELKLDDNYMNEQFNICYCRVCHKERGDRESYSRGKPPMTYAIPVGWCRFGLKLYTPLEDSFECYYRAYHGTQPNRVGDVLRTGQLCMPGDVLYTGKELKELFGHYGENYGPKGFDYKRVFVSPSIVYSGYYASPHNWKHYKVQTSFQVLVKPDTFQKMPETIGATAAIDKLFSNNELEWATNIHHAVVLYGLLIKISTHGTYQKEIDQRKKILTR
;
A
#
# COMPACT_ATOMS: atom_id res chain seq x y z
N MET A 1 -25.79 3.35 19.41
CA MET A 1 -25.84 3.92 18.04
C MET A 1 -25.14 5.27 18.11
N ALA A 2 -23.92 5.40 17.60
CA ALA A 2 -23.21 6.67 17.65
C ALA A 2 -23.82 7.63 16.61
N SER A 3 -24.37 8.74 17.09
CA SER A 3 -25.03 9.75 16.26
C SER A 3 -23.99 10.65 15.58
N ASN A 4 -24.02 10.70 14.25
CA ASN A 4 -23.23 11.65 13.44
C ASN A 4 -23.86 13.04 13.50
N VAL A 5 -23.62 13.79 14.58
CA VAL A 5 -24.11 15.17 14.73
C VAL A 5 -22.93 16.08 15.07
N CYS A 6 -22.62 17.03 14.18
CA CYS A 6 -21.73 18.16 14.50
C CYS A 6 -22.45 19.16 15.40
N CYS A 7 -21.70 19.99 16.14
CA CYS A 7 -22.21 20.97 17.09
C CYS A 7 -23.15 22.04 16.48
N ASP A 8 -23.33 22.06 15.16
CA ASP A 8 -24.21 22.96 14.40
C ASP A 8 -25.48 22.28 13.86
N GLY A 9 -25.72 21.00 14.16
CA GLY A 9 -26.92 20.27 13.76
C GLY A 9 -26.98 19.89 12.28
N THR A 10 -25.89 20.04 11.51
CA THR A 10 -25.84 19.61 10.11
C THR A 10 -25.41 18.13 9.97
N PHE A 11 -26.06 17.41 9.05
CA PHE A 11 -25.67 16.02 8.70
C PHE A 11 -24.44 16.04 7.80
N PHE A 12 -23.36 15.36 8.21
CA PHE A 12 -22.16 15.19 7.39
C PHE A 12 -22.49 14.39 6.12
N GLN A 13 -22.38 15.01 4.94
CA GLN A 13 -22.46 14.34 3.63
C GLN A 13 -21.13 13.69 3.20
N GLY A 14 -20.08 13.78 4.03
CA GLY A 14 -18.75 13.18 3.82
C GLY A 14 -18.57 11.82 4.50
N ASP A 15 -17.43 11.16 4.26
CA ASP A 15 -17.05 9.96 5.02
C ASP A 15 -16.96 10.33 6.52
N PRO A 16 -17.54 9.54 7.46
CA PRO A 16 -17.42 9.79 8.90
C PRO A 16 -15.97 9.95 9.40
N LEU A 17 -14.98 9.47 8.62
CA LEU A 17 -13.55 9.58 8.91
C LEU A 17 -12.93 10.92 8.46
N ASP A 18 -13.65 11.76 7.72
CA ASP A 18 -13.20 13.05 7.17
C ASP A 18 -13.65 14.27 8.02
N GLY A 19 -13.90 14.10 9.33
CA GLY A 19 -14.27 15.19 10.25
C GLY A 19 -13.12 16.16 10.62
N ASN A 20 -13.45 17.24 11.33
CA ASN A 20 -12.51 18.31 11.77
C ASN A 20 -11.42 17.83 12.76
N VAL A 21 -11.57 16.64 13.35
CA VAL A 21 -10.53 15.94 14.11
C VAL A 21 -10.14 14.73 13.29
N CYS A 22 -8.84 14.48 13.11
CA CYS A 22 -8.33 13.41 12.24
C CYS A 22 -8.55 12.00 12.85
N VAL A 23 -9.80 11.53 12.82
CA VAL A 23 -10.22 10.21 13.32
C VAL A 23 -9.44 9.08 12.65
N LEU A 24 -9.12 9.22 11.35
CA LEU A 24 -8.38 8.20 10.61
C LEU A 24 -7.00 7.94 11.20
N LYS A 25 -6.27 8.98 11.64
CA LYS A 25 -4.93 8.83 12.23
C LYS A 25 -5.00 8.05 13.54
N ASP A 26 -5.98 8.36 14.39
CA ASP A 26 -6.12 7.73 15.69
C ASP A 26 -6.60 6.28 15.59
N LEU A 27 -7.58 6.00 14.72
CA LEU A 27 -8.00 4.63 14.42
C LEU A 27 -6.86 3.80 13.81
N ALA A 28 -6.07 4.39 12.91
CA ALA A 28 -4.94 3.69 12.32
C ALA A 28 -3.84 3.40 13.35
N LYS A 29 -3.62 4.29 14.32
CA LYS A 29 -2.69 4.06 15.43
C LYS A 29 -3.18 2.93 16.33
N GLU A 30 -4.45 2.96 16.70
CA GLU A 30 -5.09 1.91 17.49
C GLU A 30 -5.00 0.57 16.78
N TYR A 31 -5.27 0.54 15.47
CA TYR A 31 -5.13 -0.65 14.63
C TYR A 31 -3.71 -1.24 14.65
N VAL A 32 -2.68 -0.40 14.44
CA VAL A 32 -1.28 -0.85 14.48
C VAL A 32 -0.92 -1.46 15.82
N LYS A 33 -1.41 -0.86 16.92
CA LYS A 33 -1.11 -1.32 18.28
C LYS A 33 -1.88 -2.58 18.67
N GLU A 34 -3.18 -2.64 18.41
CA GLU A 34 -4.07 -3.68 18.90
C GLU A 34 -4.10 -4.92 17.98
N GLU A 35 -4.16 -4.69 16.67
CA GLU A 35 -4.31 -5.77 15.68
C GLU A 35 -2.95 -6.25 15.19
N LEU A 36 -2.11 -5.34 14.69
CA LEU A 36 -0.80 -5.72 14.13
C LEU A 36 0.24 -6.03 15.22
N LYS A 37 0.07 -5.46 16.42
CA LYS A 37 0.94 -5.65 17.59
C LYS A 37 2.43 -5.46 17.25
N LEU A 38 2.71 -4.42 16.47
CA LEU A 38 4.07 -4.12 16.03
C LEU A 38 4.86 -3.47 17.16
N ASP A 39 6.12 -3.86 17.29
CA ASP A 39 7.06 -3.25 18.22
C ASP A 39 7.44 -1.84 17.74
N ASP A 40 7.46 -0.87 18.66
CA ASP A 40 7.85 0.52 18.37
C ASP A 40 9.28 0.62 17.80
N ASN A 41 10.11 -0.41 18.01
CA ASN A 41 11.43 -0.48 17.43
C ASN A 41 11.44 -0.42 15.90
N TYR A 42 10.38 -0.88 15.22
CA TYR A 42 10.26 -0.76 13.76
C TYR A 42 9.89 0.65 13.29
N MET A 43 9.32 1.46 14.18
CA MET A 43 8.66 2.72 13.80
C MET A 43 9.59 3.92 13.95
N ASN A 44 9.43 4.89 13.05
CA ASN A 44 9.99 6.21 13.17
C ASN A 44 8.85 7.24 13.10
N GLU A 45 8.36 7.63 14.28
CA GLU A 45 7.18 8.48 14.41
C GLU A 45 7.33 9.86 13.76
N GLN A 46 8.57 10.35 13.62
CA GLN A 46 8.87 11.61 12.95
C GLN A 46 8.36 11.63 11.50
N PHE A 47 8.24 10.46 10.86
CA PHE A 47 7.81 10.32 9.49
C PHE A 47 6.35 9.83 9.33
N ASN A 48 5.57 9.84 10.42
CA ASN A 48 4.14 9.54 10.36
C ASN A 48 3.37 10.63 9.62
N ILE A 49 2.53 10.27 8.64
CA ILE A 49 1.72 11.21 7.86
C ILE A 49 0.31 10.65 7.67
N CYS A 50 -0.71 11.44 7.99
CA CYS A 50 -2.08 11.12 7.60
C CYS A 50 -2.38 11.71 6.23
N TYR A 51 -2.83 10.88 5.29
CA TYR A 51 -3.25 11.29 3.96
C TYR A 51 -4.77 11.26 3.80
N CYS A 52 -5.58 11.33 4.88
CA CYS A 52 -7.02 11.57 4.73
C CYS A 52 -7.25 12.86 3.93
N ARG A 53 -8.45 13.01 3.35
CA ARG A 53 -8.73 14.13 2.43
C ARG A 53 -8.54 15.49 3.10
N VAL A 54 -8.92 15.59 4.38
CA VAL A 54 -8.73 16.78 5.21
C VAL A 54 -7.25 17.11 5.37
N CYS A 55 -6.46 16.22 5.96
CA CYS A 55 -5.03 16.46 6.21
C CYS A 55 -4.23 16.67 4.92
N HIS A 56 -4.58 15.96 3.84
CA HIS A 56 -3.95 16.14 2.53
C HIS A 56 -4.22 17.54 1.97
N LYS A 57 -5.47 18.00 2.03
CA LYS A 57 -5.88 19.34 1.57
C LYS A 57 -5.25 20.45 2.43
N GLU A 58 -5.25 20.30 3.76
CA GLU A 58 -4.67 21.28 4.69
C GLU A 58 -3.18 21.48 4.48
N ARG A 59 -2.44 20.41 4.15
CA ARG A 59 -1.02 20.53 3.80
C ARG A 59 -0.78 21.17 2.43
N GLY A 60 -1.79 21.25 1.57
CA GLY A 60 -1.64 21.71 0.19
C GLY A 60 -0.84 20.73 -0.68
N ASP A 61 -0.87 19.45 -0.35
CA ASP A 61 -0.16 18.41 -1.10
C ASP A 61 -0.75 18.22 -2.50
N ARG A 62 0.10 17.82 -3.47
CA ARG A 62 -0.33 17.35 -4.78
C ARG A 62 -0.79 15.90 -4.74
N GLU A 63 -1.65 15.50 -5.67
CA GLU A 63 -2.06 14.10 -5.83
C GLU A 63 -0.91 13.17 -6.26
N SER A 64 0.18 13.73 -6.78
CA SER A 64 1.38 13.00 -7.17
C SER A 64 2.63 13.86 -7.09
N TYR A 65 3.79 13.21 -7.00
CA TYR A 65 5.10 13.83 -7.11
C TYR A 65 6.02 12.98 -7.98
N SER A 66 7.12 13.56 -8.47
CA SER A 66 8.17 12.84 -9.19
C SER A 66 9.43 12.73 -8.36
N ARG A 67 10.10 11.58 -8.46
CA ARG A 67 11.20 11.15 -7.61
C ARG A 67 12.07 10.09 -8.28
N GLY A 68 13.29 9.89 -7.83
CA GLY A 68 14.24 8.98 -8.45
C GLY A 68 15.12 9.66 -9.51
N LYS A 69 16.06 8.91 -10.08
CA LYS A 69 16.95 9.37 -11.16
C LYS A 69 16.96 8.35 -12.31
N PRO A 70 16.46 8.70 -13.51
CA PRO A 70 15.71 9.93 -13.84
C PRO A 70 14.37 10.01 -13.06
N PRO A 71 13.77 11.19 -12.83
CA PRO A 71 12.53 11.28 -12.04
C PRO A 71 11.35 10.51 -12.64
N MET A 72 10.67 9.71 -11.83
CA MET A 72 9.40 9.05 -12.17
C MET A 72 8.29 9.48 -11.21
N THR A 73 7.08 9.60 -11.75
CA THR A 73 5.87 9.96 -10.99
C THR A 73 5.39 8.79 -10.14
N TYR A 74 4.90 9.10 -8.93
CA TYR A 74 4.18 8.18 -8.07
C TYR A 74 2.96 8.90 -7.44
N ALA A 75 1.88 8.16 -7.22
CA ALA A 75 0.67 8.70 -6.59
C ALA A 75 0.90 8.94 -5.10
N ILE A 76 0.32 10.00 -4.54
CA ILE A 76 0.21 10.17 -3.09
C ILE A 76 -0.92 9.28 -2.55
N PRO A 77 -0.74 8.60 -1.39
CA PRO A 77 -1.70 7.62 -0.92
C PRO A 77 -2.89 8.27 -0.20
N VAL A 78 -3.65 9.11 -0.91
CA VAL A 78 -4.83 9.80 -0.36
C VAL A 78 -5.84 8.77 0.18
N GLY A 79 -6.32 9.00 1.40
CA GLY A 79 -7.18 8.09 2.16
C GLY A 79 -6.43 7.10 3.08
N TRP A 80 -5.10 7.13 3.10
CA TRP A 80 -4.28 6.24 3.94
C TRP A 80 -3.59 7.00 5.08
N CYS A 81 -3.12 6.28 6.10
CA CYS A 81 -2.19 6.76 7.11
C CYS A 81 -0.86 6.04 6.95
N ARG A 82 0.23 6.79 6.79
CA ARG A 82 1.59 6.25 6.82
C ARG A 82 2.15 6.30 8.23
N PHE A 83 2.63 5.16 8.67
CA PHE A 83 3.54 5.00 9.79
C PHE A 83 4.96 4.92 9.23
N GLY A 84 5.83 5.84 9.63
CA GLY A 84 7.22 5.84 9.21
C GLY A 84 7.94 4.61 9.75
N LEU A 85 8.75 3.95 8.92
CA LEU A 85 9.57 2.82 9.35
C LEU A 85 11.02 3.27 9.52
N LYS A 86 11.74 2.65 10.45
CA LYS A 86 13.20 2.76 10.51
C LYS A 86 13.81 2.06 9.30
N LEU A 87 14.79 2.70 8.68
CA LEU A 87 15.58 2.10 7.62
C LEU A 87 16.63 1.19 8.26
N TYR A 88 16.49 -0.12 8.07
CA TYR A 88 17.49 -1.10 8.52
C TYR A 88 18.52 -1.43 7.44
N THR A 89 18.17 -1.21 6.17
CA THR A 89 19.07 -1.39 5.03
C THR A 89 19.70 -0.03 4.69
N PRO A 90 21.05 0.09 4.74
CA PRO A 90 21.74 1.28 4.25
C PRO A 90 21.40 1.53 2.78
N LEU A 91 21.15 2.78 2.43
CA LEU A 91 21.00 3.18 1.03
C LEU A 91 22.40 3.43 0.44
N GLU A 92 22.64 2.89 -0.76
CA GLU A 92 23.88 3.13 -1.50
C GLU A 92 23.93 4.57 -2.04
N ASP A 93 22.75 5.09 -2.42
CA ASP A 93 22.56 6.46 -2.91
C ASP A 93 21.71 7.29 -1.94
N SER A 94 21.63 8.61 -2.18
CA SER A 94 20.69 9.46 -1.46
C SER A 94 19.24 8.98 -1.61
N PHE A 95 18.44 9.09 -0.55
CA PHE A 95 17.01 8.71 -0.54
C PHE A 95 16.23 9.26 -1.74
N GLU A 96 16.56 10.47 -2.20
CA GLU A 96 15.92 11.11 -3.35
C GLU A 96 16.19 10.44 -4.71
N CYS A 97 17.29 9.67 -4.83
CA CYS A 97 17.66 8.92 -6.03
C CYS A 97 16.80 7.66 -6.25
N TYR A 98 16.11 7.17 -5.23
CA TYR A 98 15.26 5.99 -5.33
C TYR A 98 13.85 6.34 -5.82
N TYR A 99 13.21 5.42 -6.54
CA TYR A 99 11.81 5.54 -6.90
C TYR A 99 10.90 5.25 -5.72
N ARG A 100 9.65 5.73 -5.76
CA ARG A 100 8.64 5.49 -4.73
C ARG A 100 7.56 4.59 -5.30
N ALA A 101 7.25 3.53 -4.58
CA ALA A 101 6.22 2.57 -4.97
C ALA A 101 5.49 2.01 -3.76
N TYR A 102 4.52 1.15 -4.03
CA TYR A 102 3.63 0.54 -3.06
C TYR A 102 3.53 -0.97 -3.27
N HIS A 103 3.46 -1.71 -2.18
CA HIS A 103 3.21 -3.15 -2.18
C HIS A 103 1.99 -3.44 -1.32
N GLY A 104 0.88 -3.86 -1.93
CA GLY A 104 -0.30 -4.29 -1.18
C GLY A 104 0.00 -5.58 -0.43
N THR A 105 -0.38 -5.68 0.85
CA THR A 105 -0.09 -6.86 1.66
C THR A 105 -1.26 -7.20 2.59
N GLN A 106 -1.22 -8.40 3.16
CA GLN A 106 -2.19 -8.83 4.17
C GLN A 106 -1.67 -8.47 5.58
N PRO A 107 -2.57 -8.12 6.52
CA PRO A 107 -2.19 -7.77 7.90
C PRO A 107 -1.28 -8.80 8.57
N ASN A 108 -1.58 -10.09 8.41
CA ASN A 108 -0.82 -11.20 8.99
C ASN A 108 0.60 -11.36 8.41
N ARG A 109 0.93 -10.67 7.29
CA ARG A 109 2.26 -10.67 6.68
C ARG A 109 3.11 -9.48 7.08
N VAL A 110 2.51 -8.42 7.62
CA VAL A 110 3.23 -7.18 7.98
C VAL A 110 4.37 -7.49 8.96
N GLY A 111 4.09 -8.26 10.01
CA GLY A 111 5.11 -8.64 11.00
C GLY A 111 6.24 -9.51 10.43
N ASP A 112 5.93 -10.43 9.50
CA ASP A 112 6.94 -11.25 8.83
C ASP A 112 7.89 -10.38 7.99
N VAL A 113 7.31 -9.48 7.17
CA VAL A 113 8.06 -8.56 6.30
C VAL A 113 8.94 -7.61 7.10
N LEU A 114 8.45 -7.09 8.22
CA LEU A 114 9.25 -6.21 9.09
C LEU A 114 10.39 -6.94 9.77
N ARG A 115 10.18 -8.20 10.20
CA ARG A 115 11.24 -9.02 10.81
C ARG A 115 12.35 -9.40 9.84
N THR A 116 12.01 -9.66 8.57
CA THR A 116 13.01 -9.96 7.54
C THR A 116 13.66 -8.70 6.97
N GLY A 117 13.02 -7.54 7.13
CA GLY A 117 13.46 -6.26 6.58
C GLY A 117 13.31 -6.15 5.05
N GLN A 118 12.66 -7.12 4.40
CA GLN A 118 12.51 -7.16 2.95
C GLN A 118 11.17 -7.78 2.52
N LEU A 119 10.71 -7.39 1.33
CA LEU A 119 9.65 -8.12 0.64
C LEU A 119 10.24 -9.45 0.14
N CYS A 120 9.71 -10.56 0.65
CA CYS A 120 10.20 -11.88 0.29
C CYS A 120 9.53 -12.39 -0.99
N MET A 121 10.27 -13.20 -1.74
CA MET A 121 9.82 -13.85 -2.98
C MET A 121 9.37 -15.28 -2.71
N PRO A 122 8.52 -15.86 -3.57
CA PRO A 122 8.25 -17.30 -3.54
C PRO A 122 9.55 -18.11 -3.62
N GLY A 123 9.73 -19.06 -2.71
CA GLY A 123 10.95 -19.86 -2.53
C GLY A 123 11.91 -19.33 -1.44
N ASP A 124 11.69 -18.12 -0.92
CA ASP A 124 12.50 -17.62 0.19
C ASP A 124 12.23 -18.40 1.47
N VAL A 125 13.29 -18.72 2.21
CA VAL A 125 13.20 -19.32 3.54
C VAL A 125 13.26 -18.21 4.57
N LEU A 126 12.16 -18.03 5.31
CA LEU A 126 12.10 -17.09 6.43
C LEU A 126 13.07 -17.53 7.55
N TYR A 127 13.46 -16.61 8.42
CA TYR A 127 14.29 -16.92 9.60
C TYR A 127 13.69 -18.01 10.51
N THR A 128 12.38 -18.25 10.42
CA THR A 128 11.67 -19.32 11.11
C THR A 128 11.90 -20.71 10.50
N GLY A 129 12.67 -20.81 9.42
CA GLY A 129 12.86 -22.03 8.62
C GLY A 129 11.67 -22.33 7.69
N LYS A 130 10.65 -21.47 7.66
CA LYS A 130 9.48 -21.63 6.79
C LYS A 130 9.77 -21.10 5.39
N GLU A 131 9.68 -21.98 4.40
CA GLU A 131 9.70 -21.60 2.99
C GLU A 131 8.38 -20.91 2.59
N LEU A 132 8.51 -19.78 1.89
CA LEU A 132 7.38 -19.08 1.28
C LEU A 132 6.96 -19.79 0.00
N LYS A 133 5.75 -20.35 0.01
CA LYS A 133 5.16 -20.94 -1.18
C LYS A 133 4.53 -19.86 -2.07
N GLU A 134 4.43 -20.15 -3.36
CA GLU A 134 3.58 -19.42 -4.28
C GLU A 134 2.14 -19.33 -3.71
N LEU A 135 1.56 -18.14 -3.74
CA LEU A 135 0.17 -17.93 -3.30
C LEU A 135 -0.80 -18.35 -4.41
N PHE A 136 -1.84 -19.09 -4.04
CA PHE A 136 -2.90 -19.53 -4.95
C PHE A 136 -3.57 -18.33 -5.63
N GLY A 137 -3.61 -18.31 -6.97
CA GLY A 137 -4.17 -17.21 -7.77
C GLY A 137 -3.16 -16.18 -8.29
N HIS A 138 -1.88 -16.28 -7.92
CA HIS A 138 -0.79 -15.57 -8.61
C HIS A 138 -0.26 -16.42 -9.78
N TYR A 139 0.31 -15.78 -10.81
CA TYR A 139 1.03 -16.51 -11.85
C TYR A 139 2.18 -17.30 -11.22
N GLY A 140 2.03 -18.62 -11.17
CA GLY A 140 3.04 -19.58 -10.69
C GLY A 140 3.30 -20.65 -11.75
N GLU A 141 4.17 -21.62 -11.48
CA GLU A 141 4.54 -22.68 -12.45
C GLU A 141 3.32 -23.37 -13.11
N ASN A 142 2.21 -23.46 -12.38
CA ASN A 142 1.00 -24.16 -12.81
C ASN A 142 -0.06 -23.28 -13.47
N TYR A 143 0.02 -21.94 -13.32
CA TYR A 143 -1.04 -21.00 -13.76
C TYR A 143 -0.50 -19.79 -14.54
N GLY A 144 0.83 -19.65 -14.66
CA GLY A 144 1.50 -18.61 -15.42
C GLY A 144 1.80 -19.01 -16.87
N PRO A 145 2.08 -18.02 -17.76
CA PRO A 145 2.60 -18.29 -19.08
C PRO A 145 3.90 -19.13 -18.99
N LYS A 146 4.06 -20.09 -19.90
CA LYS A 146 5.27 -20.94 -19.96
C LYS A 146 6.52 -20.05 -20.07
N GLY A 147 7.45 -20.16 -19.12
CA GLY A 147 8.68 -19.36 -19.07
C GLY A 147 8.58 -18.04 -18.30
N PHE A 148 7.47 -17.76 -17.60
CA PHE A 148 7.36 -16.61 -16.70
C PHE A 148 8.12 -16.85 -15.40
N ASP A 149 9.08 -15.98 -15.09
CA ASP A 149 9.86 -16.02 -13.85
C ASP A 149 9.04 -15.41 -12.70
N TYR A 150 8.51 -16.29 -11.85
CA TYR A 150 7.60 -15.99 -10.74
C TYR A 150 8.34 -15.61 -9.44
N LYS A 151 9.67 -15.71 -9.40
CA LYS A 151 10.50 -15.35 -8.23
C LYS A 151 10.80 -13.86 -8.25
N ARG A 152 9.74 -13.07 -8.11
CA ARG A 152 9.79 -11.61 -8.21
C ARG A 152 8.97 -10.94 -7.14
N VAL A 153 9.44 -9.79 -6.69
CA VAL A 153 8.66 -8.82 -5.93
C VAL A 153 7.97 -7.89 -6.92
N PHE A 154 6.68 -7.64 -6.68
CA PHE A 154 5.87 -6.71 -7.45
C PHE A 154 5.51 -5.51 -6.59
N VAL A 155 5.77 -4.31 -7.11
CA VAL A 155 5.36 -3.04 -6.51
C VAL A 155 4.70 -2.17 -7.58
N SER A 156 4.04 -1.07 -7.18
CA SER A 156 3.37 -0.18 -8.12
C SER A 156 3.60 1.29 -7.77
N PRO A 157 3.72 2.20 -8.74
CA PRO A 157 3.70 3.64 -8.47
C PRO A 157 2.31 4.15 -8.06
N SER A 158 1.27 3.32 -8.23
CA SER A 158 -0.11 3.66 -7.91
C SER A 158 -0.59 2.91 -6.66
N ILE A 159 -0.94 3.68 -5.62
CA ILE A 159 -1.56 3.12 -4.42
C ILE A 159 -2.95 2.53 -4.70
N VAL A 160 -3.65 3.02 -5.74
CA VAL A 160 -4.98 2.55 -6.12
C VAL A 160 -4.88 1.10 -6.59
N TYR A 161 -3.96 0.86 -7.52
CA TYR A 161 -3.62 -0.47 -8.02
C TYR A 161 -3.10 -1.40 -6.93
N SER A 162 -2.11 -0.98 -6.14
CA SER A 162 -1.64 -1.78 -4.99
C SER A 162 -2.75 -2.11 -3.99
N GLY A 163 -3.76 -1.24 -3.87
CA GLY A 163 -4.96 -1.45 -3.07
C GLY A 163 -5.88 -2.58 -3.54
N TYR A 164 -5.71 -3.13 -4.74
CA TYR A 164 -6.37 -4.37 -5.18
C TYR A 164 -5.72 -5.62 -4.55
N TYR A 165 -4.41 -5.58 -4.30
CA TYR A 165 -3.65 -6.67 -3.66
C TYR A 165 -3.60 -6.58 -2.13
N ALA A 166 -3.97 -5.41 -1.58
CA ALA A 166 -4.14 -5.22 -0.14
C ALA A 166 -5.50 -5.76 0.32
N SER A 167 -5.66 -7.09 0.39
CA SER A 167 -6.93 -7.72 0.77
C SER A 167 -7.53 -7.07 2.03
N PRO A 168 -8.80 -6.59 1.97
CA PRO A 168 -9.43 -5.99 3.12
C PRO A 168 -9.59 -7.03 4.23
N HIS A 169 -9.51 -6.60 5.47
CA HIS A 169 -9.92 -7.43 6.59
C HIS A 169 -10.88 -6.67 7.50
N ASN A 170 -11.70 -7.42 8.23
CA ASN A 170 -12.60 -6.84 9.23
C ASN A 170 -11.82 -6.53 10.48
N TRP A 171 -12.01 -5.32 11.02
CA TRP A 171 -11.54 -4.94 12.34
C TRP A 171 -12.58 -4.04 12.99
N LYS A 172 -13.16 -4.49 14.11
CA LYS A 172 -14.32 -3.84 14.75
C LYS A 172 -15.45 -3.65 13.71
N HIS A 173 -15.88 -2.42 13.45
CA HIS A 173 -16.91 -2.06 12.46
C HIS A 173 -16.31 -1.51 11.16
N TYR A 174 -15.02 -1.75 10.91
CA TYR A 174 -14.29 -1.21 9.77
C TYR A 174 -13.73 -2.29 8.85
N LYS A 175 -13.48 -1.88 7.61
CA LYS A 175 -12.62 -2.56 6.65
C LYS A 175 -11.25 -1.89 6.67
N VAL A 176 -10.21 -2.69 6.84
CA VAL A 176 -8.83 -2.19 6.89
C VAL A 176 -8.02 -2.84 5.78
N GLN A 177 -7.19 -2.04 5.11
CA GLN A 177 -6.24 -2.50 4.10
C GLN A 177 -4.83 -2.07 4.51
N THR A 178 -3.85 -2.92 4.22
CA THR A 178 -2.44 -2.70 4.57
C THR A 178 -1.57 -2.68 3.32
N SER A 179 -0.63 -1.75 3.24
CA SER A 179 0.35 -1.69 2.15
C SER A 179 1.69 -1.18 2.67
N PHE A 180 2.80 -1.63 2.10
CA PHE A 180 4.09 -0.98 2.33
C PHE A 180 4.32 0.12 1.30
N GLN A 181 4.81 1.26 1.76
CA GLN A 181 5.45 2.27 0.92
C GLN A 181 6.96 1.95 0.87
N VAL A 182 7.48 1.85 -0.34
CA VAL A 182 8.83 1.32 -0.58
C VAL A 182 9.66 2.25 -1.47
N LEU A 183 10.97 2.19 -1.26
CA LEU A 183 11.96 2.71 -2.18
C LEU A 183 12.34 1.61 -3.17
N VAL A 184 12.52 1.95 -4.44
CA VAL A 184 12.98 1.01 -5.47
C VAL A 184 14.26 1.57 -6.08
N LYS A 185 15.32 0.77 -6.10
CA LYS A 185 16.61 1.15 -6.66
C LYS A 185 16.47 1.41 -8.18
N PRO A 186 17.17 2.41 -8.73
CA PRO A 186 17.24 2.58 -10.17
C PRO A 186 17.81 1.34 -10.89
N ASP A 187 17.31 1.10 -12.10
CA ASP A 187 17.78 0.03 -13.01
C ASP A 187 17.63 -1.41 -12.49
N THR A 188 16.90 -1.63 -11.38
CA THR A 188 16.70 -2.96 -10.78
C THR A 188 15.31 -3.54 -11.02
N PHE A 189 14.45 -2.90 -11.81
CA PHE A 189 13.07 -3.36 -12.03
C PHE A 189 12.65 -3.19 -13.48
N GLN A 190 11.62 -3.94 -13.87
CA GLN A 190 10.96 -3.84 -15.16
C GLN A 190 9.53 -3.35 -14.98
N LYS A 191 9.10 -2.42 -15.82
CA LYS A 191 7.69 -2.00 -15.92
C LYS A 191 6.91 -3.04 -16.72
N MET A 192 5.76 -3.44 -16.22
CA MET A 192 4.88 -4.42 -16.80
C MET A 192 3.42 -3.94 -16.74
N PRO A 193 2.55 -4.49 -17.61
CA PRO A 193 1.12 -4.24 -17.54
C PRO A 193 0.50 -4.73 -16.23
N GLU A 194 -0.69 -4.22 -15.94
CA GLU A 194 -1.56 -4.74 -14.89
C GLU A 194 -1.99 -6.19 -15.15
N THR A 195 -2.33 -6.91 -14.09
CA THR A 195 -2.69 -8.34 -14.13
C THR A 195 -4.06 -8.63 -13.52
N ILE A 196 -4.84 -7.59 -13.19
CA ILE A 196 -6.21 -7.72 -12.66
C ILE A 196 -7.27 -7.81 -13.78
N GLY A 197 -6.87 -7.63 -15.04
CA GLY A 197 -7.74 -7.78 -16.21
C GLY A 197 -8.66 -6.57 -16.42
N ALA A 198 -8.14 -5.37 -16.18
CA ALA A 198 -8.93 -4.15 -16.27
C ALA A 198 -9.32 -3.82 -17.71
N THR A 199 -10.60 -3.50 -17.91
CA THR A 199 -11.15 -3.05 -19.21
C THR A 199 -11.13 -1.53 -19.37
N ALA A 200 -10.81 -0.81 -18.29
CA ALA A 200 -10.68 0.64 -18.24
C ALA A 200 -9.42 1.07 -17.46
N ALA A 201 -9.08 2.35 -17.54
CA ALA A 201 -7.96 2.91 -16.77
C ALA A 201 -8.20 2.72 -15.26
N ILE A 202 -7.22 2.10 -14.57
CA ILE A 202 -7.31 1.84 -13.12
C ILE A 202 -6.97 3.09 -12.32
N ASP A 203 -5.92 3.80 -12.72
CA ASP A 203 -5.47 5.04 -12.12
C ASP A 203 -5.39 6.11 -13.21
N LYS A 204 -5.79 7.34 -12.88
CA LYS A 204 -5.75 8.49 -13.80
C LYS A 204 -4.32 8.95 -14.11
N LEU A 205 -3.34 8.58 -13.28
CA LEU A 205 -1.96 9.03 -13.37
C LEU A 205 -1.06 8.10 -14.20
N PHE A 206 -1.47 6.85 -14.42
CA PHE A 206 -0.62 5.82 -15.01
C PHE A 206 -1.35 5.02 -16.08
N SER A 207 -0.63 4.64 -17.13
CA SER A 207 -1.15 3.66 -18.09
C SER A 207 -1.25 2.28 -17.44
N ASN A 208 -2.30 1.52 -17.77
CA ASN A 208 -2.42 0.12 -17.39
C ASN A 208 -1.23 -0.74 -17.87
N ASN A 209 -0.43 -0.27 -18.84
CA ASN A 209 0.76 -0.97 -19.34
C ASN A 209 2.03 -0.81 -18.48
N GLU A 210 1.98 0.00 -17.41
CA GLU A 210 3.15 0.27 -16.56
C GLU A 210 2.87 0.25 -15.04
N LEU A 211 1.74 -0.32 -14.64
CA LEU A 211 1.28 -0.35 -13.25
C LEU A 211 2.05 -1.34 -12.37
N GLU A 212 2.70 -2.36 -12.95
CA GLU A 212 3.50 -3.33 -12.21
C GLU A 212 4.99 -3.08 -12.42
N TRP A 213 5.73 -2.94 -11.32
CA TRP A 213 7.18 -2.88 -11.30
C TRP A 213 7.69 -4.16 -10.66
N ALA A 214 8.33 -5.01 -11.45
CA ALA A 214 8.79 -6.32 -11.02
C ALA A 214 10.32 -6.37 -10.92
N THR A 215 10.82 -6.99 -9.85
CA THR A 215 12.25 -7.22 -9.63
C THR A 215 12.49 -8.59 -9.01
N ASN A 216 13.55 -9.27 -9.45
CA ASN A 216 14.08 -10.50 -8.83
C ASN A 216 15.36 -10.23 -8.02
N ILE A 217 15.72 -8.95 -7.83
CA ILE A 217 16.93 -8.56 -7.10
C ILE A 217 16.56 -8.33 -5.64
N HIS A 218 17.06 -9.20 -4.76
CA HIS A 218 16.98 -8.96 -3.31
C HIS A 218 17.60 -7.62 -2.94
N HIS A 219 17.03 -6.94 -1.95
CA HIS A 219 17.46 -5.61 -1.47
C HIS A 219 17.28 -4.45 -2.47
N ALA A 220 16.79 -4.69 -3.68
CA ALA A 220 16.41 -3.62 -4.61
C ALA A 220 15.21 -2.79 -4.11
N VAL A 221 14.43 -3.35 -3.19
CA VAL A 221 13.26 -2.74 -2.57
C VAL A 221 13.51 -2.53 -1.09
N VAL A 222 13.39 -1.30 -0.62
CA VAL A 222 13.61 -0.92 0.79
C VAL A 222 12.30 -0.40 1.40
N LEU A 223 11.89 -0.98 2.51
CA LEU A 223 10.71 -0.57 3.26
C LEU A 223 10.98 0.76 3.98
N TYR A 224 10.09 1.74 3.86
CA TYR A 224 10.22 3.00 4.62
C TYR A 224 8.90 3.54 5.19
N GLY A 225 7.76 2.95 4.83
CA GLY A 225 6.47 3.28 5.43
C GLY A 225 5.52 2.10 5.43
N LEU A 226 4.72 1.99 6.49
CA LEU A 226 3.54 1.13 6.55
C LEU A 226 2.28 1.99 6.37
N LEU A 227 1.48 1.67 5.37
CA LEU A 227 0.23 2.37 5.05
C LEU A 227 -0.96 1.56 5.55
N ILE A 228 -1.82 2.24 6.30
CA ILE A 228 -3.10 1.71 6.81
C ILE A 228 -4.23 2.53 6.21
N LYS A 229 -5.14 1.88 5.51
CA LYS A 229 -6.42 2.48 5.09
C LYS A 229 -7.53 1.88 5.92
N ILE A 230 -8.36 2.73 6.50
CA ILE A 230 -9.55 2.33 7.25
C ILE A 230 -10.75 2.92 6.53
N SER A 231 -11.79 2.11 6.35
CA SER A 231 -13.03 2.51 5.71
C SER A 231 -14.20 1.91 6.45
N THR A 232 -15.31 2.64 6.51
CA THR A 232 -16.58 2.04 6.94
C THR A 232 -17.01 0.95 5.95
N HIS A 233 -17.87 0.03 6.38
CA HIS A 233 -18.44 -0.98 5.46
C HIS A 233 -19.12 -0.33 4.24
N GLY A 234 -19.85 0.77 4.44
CA GLY A 234 -20.52 1.49 3.35
C GLY A 234 -19.53 2.15 2.38
N THR A 235 -18.49 2.81 2.89
CA THR A 235 -17.43 3.39 2.04
C THR A 235 -16.73 2.29 1.24
N TYR A 236 -16.34 1.19 1.90
CA TYR A 236 -15.67 0.09 1.23
C TYR A 236 -16.54 -0.58 0.16
N GLN A 237 -17.83 -0.73 0.40
CA GLN A 237 -18.75 -1.30 -0.59
C GLN A 237 -18.83 -0.44 -1.85
N LYS A 238 -18.90 0.89 -1.71
CA LYS A 238 -18.87 1.82 -2.86
C LYS A 238 -17.58 1.69 -3.67
N GLU A 239 -16.44 1.52 -3.00
CA GLU A 239 -15.16 1.28 -3.67
C GLU A 239 -15.18 -0.03 -4.45
N ILE A 240 -15.68 -1.12 -3.85
CA ILE A 240 -15.83 -2.40 -4.55
C ILE A 240 -16.73 -2.27 -5.78
N ASP A 241 -17.84 -1.56 -5.66
CA ASP A 241 -18.76 -1.36 -6.79
C ASP A 241 -18.11 -0.54 -7.91
N GLN A 242 -17.26 0.43 -7.58
CA GLN A 242 -16.44 1.14 -8.56
C GLN A 242 -15.39 0.23 -9.21
N ARG A 243 -14.69 -0.60 -8.43
CA ARG A 243 -13.70 -1.56 -8.94
C ARG A 243 -14.33 -2.56 -9.90
N LYS A 244 -15.53 -3.05 -9.60
CA LYS A 244 -16.27 -3.96 -10.48
C LYS A 244 -16.48 -3.36 -11.87
N LYS A 245 -16.85 -2.07 -11.95
CA LYS A 245 -17.01 -1.36 -13.24
C LYS A 245 -15.74 -1.33 -14.10
N ILE A 246 -14.56 -1.37 -13.47
CA ILE A 246 -13.26 -1.40 -14.16
C ILE A 246 -12.91 -2.82 -14.64
N LEU A 247 -13.46 -3.85 -14.00
CA LEU A 247 -13.13 -5.26 -14.27
C LEU A 247 -14.15 -5.98 -15.17
N THR A 248 -15.40 -5.51 -15.22
CA THR A 248 -16.43 -6.11 -16.08
C THR A 248 -16.31 -5.63 -17.53
N ARG A 249 -16.38 -6.59 -18.47
CA ARG A 249 -16.84 -6.34 -19.84
C ARG A 249 -18.35 -6.13 -19.87
#